data_AF-A0A2A5VPT1-F1
#
_entry.id   AF-A0A2A5VPT1-F1
#
_cell.length_a   1.000
_cell.length_b   1.000
_cell.length_c   1.000
_cell.angle_alpha   90.00
_cell.angle_beta   90.00
_cell.angle_gamma   90.00
#
_symmetry.space_group_name_H-M   'P 1'
#
loop_
_entity.id
_entity.type
_entity.pdbx_description
1 polymer ?
#
loop_
_entity_poly.entity_id
_entity_poly.type
_entity_poly.pdbx_seq_one_letter_code
_entity_poly.pdbx_strand_id
1 'polypeptide(L)'
;MGEVEIVESGSLDGLTNGWDQYGARTRIMMLGARADRHALRNHGRTVAIEETAVSVFHRPREERSEIEALGLDHTRASFQFVDVAMADLGRWMQPLIGQGWTRSEVQIVPSAGTSFEEETWACFHHPAIPLPEKIPLTESPSMMSRKAFVTHPGPILDDATDSVMENLAASMMDEISQAMEETVDETSVEEEEVAEPEPNIQTEPIPMTEENLPPVTTPQPESPLESEMRQVISLLVAGGQEMGDIMEHPQFIEVSERAAAAGVDVWGMFVRISEES
;
A
#
# COMPACT_ATOMS: atom_id res chain seq x y z
N MET A 1 11.20 8.23 7.94
CA MET A 1 11.32 6.78 7.70
C MET A 1 11.08 6.08 9.03
N GLY A 2 10.14 5.13 9.08
CA GLY A 2 9.80 4.40 10.31
C GLY A 2 10.90 3.40 10.69
N GLU A 3 11.12 3.20 11.99
CA GLU A 3 11.99 2.12 12.48
C GLU A 3 11.18 0.82 12.58
N VAL A 4 11.74 -0.29 12.09
CA VAL A 4 11.08 -1.61 12.18
C VAL A 4 11.96 -2.59 12.92
N GLU A 5 11.48 -3.00 14.09
CA GLU A 5 12.03 -4.08 14.91
C GLU A 5 11.48 -5.43 14.47
N ILE A 6 12.32 -6.47 14.54
CA ILE A 6 11.95 -7.83 14.18
C ILE A 6 11.90 -8.68 15.45
N VAL A 7 10.72 -9.25 15.73
CA VAL A 7 10.51 -10.19 16.83
C VAL A 7 10.41 -11.59 16.25
N GLU A 8 11.31 -12.50 16.64
CA GLU A 8 11.37 -13.85 16.04
C GLU A 8 10.13 -14.71 16.31
N SER A 9 9.41 -14.44 17.41
CA SER A 9 8.17 -15.12 17.77
C SER A 9 7.25 -14.18 18.54
N GLY A 10 6.16 -13.75 17.91
CA GLY A 10 5.09 -12.97 18.52
C GLY A 10 3.78 -13.13 17.74
N SER A 11 2.67 -12.90 18.44
CA SER A 11 1.32 -12.80 17.88
C SER A 11 0.82 -11.36 18.00
N LEU A 12 -0.29 -11.02 17.33
CA LEU A 12 -0.88 -9.69 17.50
C LEU A 12 -1.29 -9.49 18.96
N ASP A 13 -2.09 -10.39 19.53
CA ASP A 13 -2.53 -10.31 20.93
C ASP A 13 -1.36 -10.25 21.92
N GLY A 14 -0.30 -11.03 21.66
CA GLY A 14 0.85 -11.09 22.56
C GLY A 14 1.66 -9.80 22.56
N LEU A 15 1.80 -9.14 21.41
CA LEU A 15 2.61 -7.93 21.24
C LEU A 15 1.85 -6.64 21.54
N THR A 16 0.53 -6.65 21.42
CA THR A 16 -0.33 -5.50 21.72
C THR A 16 -0.97 -5.58 23.11
N ASN A 17 -0.61 -6.58 23.91
CA ASN A 17 -1.15 -6.74 25.26
C ASN A 17 -0.80 -5.52 26.14
N GLY A 18 -1.82 -4.94 26.79
CA GLY A 18 -1.67 -3.75 27.62
C GLY A 18 -1.60 -2.44 26.83
N TRP A 19 -1.99 -2.45 25.56
CA TRP A 19 -2.11 -1.25 24.74
C TRP A 19 -3.48 -0.55 24.85
N ASP A 20 -4.31 -0.93 25.81
CA ASP A 20 -5.65 -0.35 26.04
C ASP A 20 -5.63 1.16 26.35
N GLN A 21 -4.46 1.69 26.70
CA GLN A 21 -4.21 3.10 26.99
C GLN A 21 -3.86 3.95 25.76
N TYR A 22 -3.62 3.33 24.60
CA TYR A 22 -3.35 4.01 23.34
C TYR A 22 -4.66 4.30 22.58
N GLY A 23 -4.57 4.92 21.40
CA GLY A 23 -5.75 5.23 20.58
C GLY A 23 -6.53 3.98 20.15
N ALA A 24 -7.73 4.19 19.60
CA ALA A 24 -8.51 3.10 19.03
C ALA A 24 -7.69 2.37 17.96
N ARG A 25 -7.71 1.04 17.98
CA ARG A 25 -6.90 0.19 17.09
C ARG A 25 -7.78 -0.67 16.22
N THR A 26 -7.25 -1.07 15.09
CA THR A 26 -7.90 -2.01 14.18
C THR A 26 -6.96 -3.13 13.79
N ARG A 27 -7.55 -4.22 13.34
CA ARG A 27 -6.85 -5.35 12.79
C ARG A 27 -7.30 -5.59 11.36
N ILE A 28 -6.34 -5.64 10.46
CA ILE A 28 -6.57 -5.82 9.04
C ILE A 28 -5.78 -7.01 8.53
N MET A 29 -6.33 -7.65 7.50
CA MET A 29 -5.61 -8.62 6.70
C MET A 29 -5.10 -7.94 5.43
N MET A 30 -3.87 -8.24 5.06
CA MET A 30 -3.27 -7.84 3.80
C MET A 30 -2.94 -9.09 2.97
N LEU A 31 -3.51 -9.16 1.77
CA LEU A 31 -3.30 -10.26 0.83
C LEU A 31 -2.49 -9.78 -0.38
N GLY A 32 -1.18 -9.87 -0.26
CA GLY A 32 -0.24 -9.40 -1.27
C GLY A 32 0.22 -10.48 -2.24
N ALA A 33 0.82 -10.08 -3.36
CA ALA A 33 1.55 -11.02 -4.20
C ALA A 33 2.82 -11.50 -3.49
N ARG A 34 3.16 -12.77 -3.69
CA ARG A 34 4.31 -13.39 -3.02
C ARG A 34 5.65 -12.79 -3.46
N ALA A 35 5.71 -12.29 -4.69
CA ALA A 35 6.85 -11.56 -5.24
C ALA A 35 7.15 -10.28 -4.43
N ASP A 36 6.11 -9.58 -3.96
CA ASP A 36 6.22 -8.30 -3.28
C ASP A 36 6.40 -8.43 -1.77
N ARG A 37 6.54 -9.66 -1.25
CA ARG A 37 6.73 -9.91 0.19
C ARG A 37 7.90 -9.13 0.77
N HIS A 38 8.96 -8.90 -0.02
CA HIS A 38 10.09 -8.10 0.45
C HIS A 38 9.67 -6.63 0.69
N ALA A 39 8.94 -6.03 -0.26
CA ALA A 39 8.39 -4.70 -0.11
C ALA A 39 7.42 -4.63 1.07
N LEU A 40 6.48 -5.58 1.19
CA LEU A 40 5.52 -5.63 2.31
C LEU A 40 6.18 -5.76 3.69
N ARG A 41 7.29 -6.49 3.79
CA ARG A 41 8.08 -6.55 5.04
C ARG A 41 8.75 -5.23 5.40
N ASN A 42 9.09 -4.43 4.39
CA ASN A 42 9.74 -3.14 4.55
C ASN A 42 8.74 -1.98 4.55
N HIS A 43 7.45 -2.25 4.34
CA HIS A 43 6.39 -1.24 4.28
C HIS A 43 6.34 -0.36 5.52
N GLY A 44 6.50 -0.95 6.72
CA GLY A 44 6.61 -0.19 7.96
C GLY A 44 7.77 0.81 8.00
N ARG A 45 8.84 0.58 7.23
CA ARG A 45 9.95 1.54 7.12
C ARG A 45 9.59 2.72 6.23
N THR A 46 8.76 2.51 5.22
CA THR A 46 8.40 3.53 4.23
C THR A 46 7.28 4.45 4.70
N VAL A 47 6.50 4.05 5.71
CA VAL A 47 5.43 4.86 6.28
C VAL A 47 5.86 5.53 7.59
N ALA A 48 5.33 6.73 7.84
CA ALA A 48 5.41 7.39 9.14
C ALA A 48 4.04 7.26 9.83
N ILE A 49 4.05 6.75 11.05
CA ILE A 49 2.87 6.52 11.89
C ILE A 49 3.11 7.17 13.26
N GLU A 50 2.03 7.56 13.94
CA GLU A 50 2.08 8.20 15.26
C GLU A 50 2.14 7.16 16.39
N GLU A 51 1.51 6.00 16.17
CA GLU A 51 1.48 4.89 17.11
C GLU A 51 2.15 3.64 16.55
N THR A 52 2.65 2.80 17.45
CA THR A 52 3.29 1.53 17.06
C THR A 52 2.29 0.63 16.33
N ALA A 53 2.72 0.04 15.21
CA ALA A 53 1.98 -0.99 14.49
C ALA A 53 2.71 -2.34 14.57
N VAL A 54 1.95 -3.44 14.61
CA VAL A 54 2.47 -4.80 14.63
C VAL A 54 1.99 -5.54 13.41
N SER A 55 2.87 -6.24 12.72
CA SER A 55 2.47 -7.13 11.64
C SER A 55 3.07 -8.51 11.72
N VAL A 56 2.28 -9.51 11.34
CA VAL A 56 2.64 -10.93 11.39
C VAL A 56 2.37 -11.55 10.04
N PHE A 57 3.37 -12.25 9.48
CA PHE A 57 3.17 -12.96 8.22
C PHE A 57 2.75 -14.40 8.46
N HIS A 58 1.70 -14.82 7.76
CA HIS A 58 1.30 -16.21 7.68
C HIS A 58 1.76 -16.87 6.39
N ARG A 59 2.02 -18.17 6.47
CA ARG A 59 2.22 -19.02 5.29
C ARG A 59 1.41 -20.29 5.53
N PRO A 60 0.31 -20.49 4.78
CA PRO A 60 -0.48 -21.71 4.85
C PRO A 60 0.36 -22.98 4.71
N ARG A 61 0.05 -24.02 5.50
CA ARG A 61 0.75 -25.31 5.48
C ARG A 61 -0.19 -26.50 5.47
N GLU A 62 -1.09 -26.59 6.44
CA GLU A 62 -2.00 -27.72 6.61
C GLU A 62 -3.29 -27.46 5.85
N GLU A 63 -3.76 -26.21 5.91
CA GLU A 63 -4.97 -25.67 5.28
C GLU A 63 -4.82 -25.39 3.76
N ARG A 64 -3.65 -25.68 3.17
CA ARG A 64 -3.32 -25.34 1.77
C ARG A 64 -4.34 -25.86 0.76
N SER A 65 -4.74 -27.13 0.88
CA SER A 65 -5.68 -27.75 -0.04
C SER A 65 -7.07 -27.12 0.01
N GLU A 66 -7.49 -26.64 1.18
CA GLU A 66 -8.78 -25.96 1.35
C GLU A 66 -8.71 -24.55 0.74
N ILE A 67 -7.60 -23.83 0.95
CA ILE A 67 -7.38 -22.52 0.31
C ILE A 67 -7.34 -22.64 -1.23
N GLU A 68 -6.66 -23.66 -1.76
CA GLU A 68 -6.65 -23.93 -3.21
C GLU A 68 -8.03 -24.27 -3.76
N ALA A 69 -8.85 -25.01 -3.00
CA ALA A 69 -10.22 -25.35 -3.40
C ALA A 69 -11.13 -24.11 -3.51
N LEU A 70 -10.78 -23.01 -2.82
CA LEU A 70 -11.44 -21.71 -2.92
C LEU A 70 -10.87 -20.82 -4.03
N GLY A 71 -9.95 -21.34 -4.84
CA GLY A 71 -9.37 -20.63 -5.99
C GLY A 71 -8.23 -19.68 -5.65
N LEU A 72 -7.74 -19.68 -4.40
CA LEU A 72 -6.60 -18.87 -3.98
C LEU A 72 -5.30 -19.68 -4.07
N ASP A 73 -4.39 -19.27 -4.95
CA ASP A 73 -3.06 -19.86 -5.03
C ASP A 73 -2.18 -19.36 -3.88
N HIS A 74 -2.11 -20.14 -2.80
CA HIS A 74 -1.31 -19.82 -1.62
C HIS A 74 0.21 -19.76 -1.90
N THR A 75 0.70 -20.25 -3.04
CA THR A 75 2.13 -20.16 -3.41
C THR A 75 2.47 -18.80 -4.01
N ARG A 76 1.47 -18.15 -4.61
CA ARG A 76 1.56 -16.83 -5.23
C ARG A 76 1.02 -15.71 -4.36
N ALA A 77 0.32 -16.03 -3.27
CA ALA A 77 -0.15 -15.07 -2.28
C ALA A 77 0.78 -14.99 -1.05
N SER A 78 0.76 -13.84 -0.38
CA SER A 78 1.39 -13.62 0.92
C SER A 78 0.35 -13.04 1.87
N PHE A 79 0.12 -13.73 2.98
CA PHE A 79 -0.81 -13.33 4.03
C PHE A 79 -0.03 -12.54 5.08
N GLN A 80 -0.53 -11.37 5.42
CA GLN A 80 0.00 -10.53 6.48
C GLN A 80 -1.18 -10.02 7.30
N PHE A 81 -1.11 -10.17 8.61
CA PHE A 81 -2.07 -9.60 9.54
C PHE A 81 -1.40 -8.42 10.22
N VAL A 82 -2.14 -7.32 10.35
CA VAL A 82 -1.60 -6.07 10.89
C VAL A 82 -2.55 -5.55 11.95
N ASP A 83 -1.98 -5.15 13.08
CA ASP A 83 -2.63 -4.37 14.12
C ASP A 83 -2.04 -2.95 14.07
N VAL A 84 -2.89 -1.96 13.82
CA VAL A 84 -2.50 -0.56 13.62
C VAL A 84 -3.51 0.37 14.30
N ALA A 85 -3.05 1.53 14.77
CA ALA A 85 -3.97 2.55 15.28
C ALA A 85 -4.90 3.02 14.16
N MET A 86 -6.16 3.27 14.49
CA MET A 86 -7.18 3.72 13.53
C MET A 86 -6.77 5.05 12.88
N ALA A 87 -6.17 5.96 13.65
CA ALA A 87 -5.64 7.22 13.13
C ALA A 87 -4.52 7.04 12.10
N ASP A 88 -3.77 5.94 12.16
CA ASP A 88 -2.66 5.65 11.26
C ASP A 88 -3.03 4.72 10.09
N LEU A 89 -4.23 4.15 10.07
CA LEU A 89 -4.66 3.23 9.01
C LEU A 89 -4.57 3.88 7.62
N GLY A 90 -5.01 5.13 7.49
CA GLY A 90 -4.94 5.88 6.24
C GLY A 90 -3.50 6.00 5.73
N ARG A 91 -2.57 6.45 6.60
CA ARG A 91 -1.14 6.58 6.30
C ARG A 91 -0.50 5.24 5.97
N TRP A 92 -0.91 4.19 6.69
CA TRP A 92 -0.44 2.83 6.47
C TRP A 92 -0.88 2.31 5.10
N MET A 93 -2.13 2.50 4.69
CA MET A 93 -2.66 1.91 3.46
C MET A 93 -2.47 2.77 2.22
N GLN A 94 -2.30 4.09 2.35
CA GLN A 94 -2.24 5.02 1.21
C GLN A 94 -1.23 4.62 0.14
N PRO A 95 0.04 4.24 0.44
CA PRO A 95 0.99 3.87 -0.60
C PRO A 95 0.55 2.65 -1.41
N LEU A 96 -0.19 1.73 -0.78
CA LEU A 96 -0.68 0.50 -1.41
C LEU A 96 -1.95 0.75 -2.21
N ILE A 97 -2.85 1.60 -1.70
CA ILE A 97 -4.04 2.04 -2.44
C ILE A 97 -3.64 2.80 -3.70
N GLY A 98 -2.59 3.63 -3.63
CA GLY A 98 -1.98 4.26 -4.80
C GLY A 98 -1.43 3.27 -5.85
N GLN A 99 -1.13 2.03 -5.45
CA GLN A 99 -0.72 0.93 -6.32
C GLN A 99 -1.91 0.07 -6.80
N GLY A 100 -3.15 0.50 -6.53
CA GLY A 100 -4.37 -0.19 -6.95
C GLY A 100 -4.82 -1.31 -6.02
N TRP A 101 -4.34 -1.34 -4.77
CA TRP A 101 -4.91 -2.24 -3.76
C TRP A 101 -6.34 -1.84 -3.41
N THR A 102 -7.18 -2.85 -3.18
CA THR A 102 -8.60 -2.68 -2.91
C THR A 102 -8.97 -3.26 -1.55
N ARG A 103 -9.94 -2.62 -0.89
CA ARG A 103 -10.54 -3.09 0.37
C ARG A 103 -11.72 -4.01 0.07
N SER A 104 -11.87 -5.05 0.86
CA SER A 104 -13.01 -5.98 0.87
C SER A 104 -13.08 -6.62 2.26
N GLU A 105 -14.13 -7.38 2.53
CA GLU A 105 -14.24 -8.17 3.76
C GLU A 105 -13.97 -9.64 3.47
N VAL A 106 -13.39 -10.33 4.45
CA VAL A 106 -13.15 -11.76 4.36
C VAL A 106 -13.48 -12.44 5.68
N GLN A 107 -14.12 -13.60 5.58
CA GLN A 107 -14.40 -14.44 6.73
C GLN A 107 -13.24 -15.41 6.97
N ILE A 108 -12.59 -15.30 8.12
CA ILE A 108 -11.58 -16.25 8.58
C ILE A 108 -12.31 -17.37 9.32
N VAL A 109 -12.17 -18.60 8.80
CA VAL A 109 -12.86 -19.78 9.33
C VAL A 109 -11.87 -20.87 9.77
N PRO A 110 -12.21 -21.73 10.72
CA PRO A 110 -11.35 -22.84 11.09
C PRO A 110 -11.24 -23.85 9.94
N SER A 111 -10.01 -24.23 9.60
CA SER A 111 -9.73 -25.30 8.66
C SER A 111 -10.10 -26.66 9.24
N ALA A 112 -10.21 -27.69 8.39
CA ALA A 112 -10.59 -29.02 8.81
C ALA A 112 -9.68 -29.55 9.94
N GLY A 113 -10.30 -30.01 11.04
CA GLY A 113 -9.58 -30.57 12.19
C GLY A 113 -9.09 -29.52 13.20
N THR A 114 -9.37 -28.25 12.99
CA THR A 114 -9.07 -27.16 13.93
C THR A 114 -10.35 -26.50 14.44
N SER A 115 -10.23 -25.67 15.47
CA SER A 115 -11.37 -25.01 16.12
C SER A 115 -10.93 -23.67 16.70
N PHE A 116 -11.51 -22.59 16.20
CA PHE A 116 -11.52 -21.26 16.80
C PHE A 116 -12.79 -20.54 16.30
N GLU A 117 -13.11 -19.40 16.89
CA GLU A 117 -14.29 -18.62 16.51
C GLU A 117 -14.11 -18.03 15.11
N GLU A 118 -15.17 -18.03 14.28
CA GLU A 118 -15.10 -17.40 12.97
C GLU A 118 -14.98 -15.87 13.15
N GLU A 119 -14.07 -15.25 12.42
CA GLU A 119 -13.78 -13.83 12.53
C GLU A 119 -13.94 -13.15 11.17
N THR A 120 -14.63 -12.01 11.12
CA THR A 120 -14.69 -11.17 9.93
C THR A 120 -13.56 -10.14 9.98
N TRP A 121 -12.77 -10.04 8.91
CA TRP A 121 -11.62 -9.16 8.82
C TRP A 121 -11.74 -8.23 7.62
N ALA A 122 -11.43 -6.95 7.83
CA ALA A 122 -11.16 -6.03 6.73
C ALA A 122 -9.89 -6.49 6.00
N CYS A 123 -10.01 -6.77 4.71
CA CYS A 123 -8.94 -7.27 3.87
C CYS A 123 -8.56 -6.26 2.78
N PHE A 124 -7.28 -5.91 2.73
CA PHE A 124 -6.69 -5.17 1.62
C PHE A 124 -5.92 -6.15 0.75
N HIS A 125 -6.25 -6.25 -0.53
CA HIS A 125 -5.62 -7.21 -1.41
C HIS A 125 -5.03 -6.57 -2.66
N HIS A 126 -3.94 -7.18 -3.13
CA HIS A 126 -3.25 -6.79 -4.34
C HIS A 126 -4.12 -7.08 -5.57
N PRO A 127 -4.17 -6.20 -6.59
CA PRO A 127 -5.08 -6.34 -7.74
C PRO A 127 -4.88 -7.63 -8.55
N ALA A 128 -3.67 -8.18 -8.55
CA ALA A 128 -3.36 -9.45 -9.21
C ALA A 128 -3.70 -10.71 -8.40
N ILE A 129 -4.18 -10.58 -7.16
CA ILE A 129 -4.50 -11.70 -6.28
C ILE A 129 -6.02 -11.74 -6.06
N PRO A 130 -6.71 -12.82 -6.48
CA PRO A 130 -8.12 -12.96 -6.19
C PRO A 130 -8.33 -13.15 -4.69
N LEU A 131 -9.35 -12.49 -4.15
CA LEU A 131 -9.75 -12.65 -2.75
C LEU A 131 -11.00 -13.55 -2.68
N PRO A 132 -10.94 -14.73 -2.04
CA PRO A 132 -12.14 -15.51 -1.74
C PRO A 132 -12.93 -14.89 -0.57
N GLU A 133 -14.24 -15.15 -0.50
CA GLU A 133 -15.10 -14.67 0.61
C GLU A 133 -14.72 -15.28 1.97
N LYS A 134 -14.19 -16.51 1.95
CA LYS A 134 -13.75 -17.24 3.15
C LYS A 134 -12.31 -17.68 3.02
N ILE A 135 -11.58 -17.68 4.12
CA ILE A 135 -10.20 -18.17 4.19
C ILE A 135 -10.09 -19.14 5.38
N PRO A 136 -9.90 -20.44 5.12
CA PRO A 136 -9.68 -21.42 6.17
C PRO A 136 -8.25 -21.30 6.70
N LEU A 137 -8.11 -21.18 8.02
CA LEU A 137 -6.81 -21.16 8.73
C LEU A 137 -6.81 -22.19 9.85
N THR A 138 -5.62 -22.59 10.31
CA THR A 138 -5.49 -23.56 11.41
C THR A 138 -5.63 -22.96 12.81
N GLU A 139 -5.51 -21.64 12.92
CA GLU A 139 -5.54 -20.87 14.16
C GLU A 139 -6.02 -19.44 13.88
N SER A 140 -6.52 -18.76 14.91
CA SER A 140 -6.93 -17.35 14.81
C SER A 140 -5.74 -16.45 14.42
N PRO A 141 -5.93 -15.49 13.50
CA PRO A 141 -4.89 -14.53 13.12
C PRO A 141 -4.37 -13.68 14.28
N SER A 142 -5.19 -13.46 15.31
CA SER A 142 -4.83 -12.67 16.48
C SER A 142 -3.82 -13.39 17.39
N MET A 143 -3.97 -14.72 17.48
CA MET A 143 -3.22 -15.58 18.39
C MET A 143 -1.98 -16.23 17.74
N MET A 144 -1.87 -16.17 16.42
CA MET A 144 -0.83 -16.91 15.71
C MET A 144 0.59 -16.38 16.01
N SER A 145 1.39 -17.21 16.69
CA SER A 145 2.77 -16.85 17.02
C SER A 145 3.70 -17.13 15.84
N ARG A 146 4.26 -16.08 15.23
CA ARG A 146 5.21 -16.15 14.12
C ARG A 146 6.25 -15.03 14.22
N LYS A 147 7.13 -14.94 13.22
CA LYS A 147 8.01 -13.79 13.05
C LYS A 147 7.16 -12.53 12.83
N ALA A 148 7.26 -11.59 13.75
CA ALA A 148 6.52 -10.34 13.76
C ALA A 148 7.44 -9.15 13.45
N PHE A 149 6.85 -8.08 12.94
CA PHE A 149 7.51 -6.84 12.57
C PHE A 149 6.79 -5.71 13.30
N VAL A 150 7.50 -5.06 14.21
CA VAL A 150 6.99 -3.95 15.01
C VAL A 150 7.50 -2.66 14.37
N THR A 151 6.58 -1.86 13.87
CA THR A 151 6.88 -0.56 13.28
C THR A 151 6.69 0.49 14.36
N HIS A 152 7.75 1.20 14.68
CA HIS A 152 7.76 2.25 15.70
C HIS A 152 7.37 3.60 15.09
N PRO A 153 6.82 4.52 15.91
CA PRO A 153 6.45 5.86 15.46
C PRO A 153 7.62 6.58 14.79
N GLY A 154 7.31 7.36 13.76
CA GLY A 154 8.28 8.12 12.98
C GLY A 154 7.87 9.58 12.81
N PRO A 155 8.81 10.48 12.44
CA PRO A 155 8.45 11.86 12.17
C PRO A 155 7.52 11.94 10.96
N ILE A 156 6.35 12.54 11.16
CA ILE A 156 5.40 12.88 10.09
C ILE A 156 5.80 14.25 9.54
N LEU A 157 5.99 14.31 8.23
CA LEU A 157 6.22 15.56 7.52
C LEU A 157 4.87 16.01 6.96
N ASP A 158 4.34 17.14 7.43
CA ASP A 158 3.00 17.68 7.14
C ASP A 158 2.71 18.06 5.67
N ASP A 159 3.51 17.60 4.70
CA ASP A 159 3.43 18.04 3.29
C ASP A 159 2.46 17.21 2.42
N ALA A 160 1.74 16.25 2.99
CA ALA A 160 0.88 15.32 2.24
C ALA A 160 -0.61 15.59 2.46
N THR A 161 -1.17 16.55 1.71
CA THR A 161 -2.61 16.73 1.40
C THR A 161 -3.61 16.06 2.38
N ASP A 162 -3.87 16.70 3.51
CA ASP A 162 -4.79 16.22 4.56
C ASP A 162 -6.19 15.88 4.05
N SER A 163 -6.72 16.63 3.06
CA SER A 163 -8.13 16.50 2.68
C SER A 163 -8.53 15.17 2.02
N VAL A 164 -7.64 14.50 1.29
CA VAL A 164 -7.96 13.19 0.67
C VAL A 164 -7.75 12.06 1.68
N MET A 165 -6.74 12.23 2.55
CA MET A 165 -6.40 11.27 3.59
C MET A 165 -7.46 11.22 4.68
N GLU A 166 -7.94 12.38 5.14
CA GLU A 166 -8.96 12.49 6.17
C GLU A 166 -10.30 11.90 5.70
N ASN A 167 -10.68 12.14 4.44
CA ASN A 167 -11.89 11.54 3.87
C ASN A 167 -11.77 10.02 3.67
N LEU A 168 -10.62 9.51 3.22
CA LEU A 168 -10.41 8.08 3.05
C LEU A 168 -10.32 7.36 4.40
N ALA A 169 -9.62 7.93 5.38
CA ALA A 169 -9.54 7.42 6.73
C ALA A 169 -10.93 7.47 7.41
N ALA A 170 -11.69 8.55 7.27
CA ALA A 170 -13.05 8.65 7.81
C ALA A 170 -13.98 7.62 7.16
N SER A 171 -13.93 7.45 5.83
CA SER A 171 -14.72 6.43 5.14
C SER A 171 -14.33 5.01 5.58
N MET A 172 -13.04 4.73 5.74
CA MET A 172 -12.58 3.43 6.25
C MET A 172 -12.95 3.23 7.72
N MET A 173 -12.92 4.30 8.53
CA MET A 173 -13.33 4.27 9.94
C MET A 173 -14.81 3.97 10.05
N ASP A 174 -15.66 4.61 9.24
CA ASP A 174 -17.10 4.34 9.23
C ASP A 174 -17.37 2.90 8.81
N GLU A 175 -16.74 2.41 7.74
CA GLU A 175 -16.92 1.03 7.27
C GLU A 175 -16.39 -0.02 8.27
N ILE A 176 -15.26 0.23 8.94
CA ILE A 176 -14.70 -0.69 9.95
C ILE A 176 -15.52 -0.65 11.24
N SER A 177 -15.97 0.54 11.67
CA SER A 177 -16.76 0.69 12.89
C SER A 177 -18.16 0.09 12.73
N GLN A 178 -18.79 0.27 11.56
CA GLN A 178 -20.08 -0.36 11.24
C GLN A 178 -19.95 -1.89 11.24
N ALA A 179 -18.90 -2.45 10.64
CA ALA A 179 -18.65 -3.90 10.68
C ALA A 179 -18.40 -4.44 12.10
N MET A 180 -17.85 -3.62 13.01
CA MET A 180 -17.69 -3.98 14.42
C MET A 180 -19.01 -3.90 15.21
N GLU A 181 -19.88 -2.92 14.92
CA GLU A 181 -21.19 -2.76 15.57
C GLU A 181 -22.25 -3.76 15.06
N GLU A 182 -22.18 -4.21 13.80
CA GLU A 182 -23.12 -5.17 13.19
C GLU A 182 -23.04 -6.61 13.76
N THR A 183 -22.16 -6.88 14.73
CA THR A 183 -22.21 -8.16 15.48
C THR A 183 -23.34 -8.22 16.52
N VAL A 184 -24.18 -7.19 16.62
CA VAL A 184 -25.41 -7.20 17.40
C VAL A 184 -26.56 -6.66 16.53
N ASP A 185 -27.59 -7.50 16.37
CA ASP A 185 -28.91 -7.23 15.75
C ASP A 185 -29.05 -7.57 14.26
N GLU A 186 -29.44 -8.83 14.01
CA GLU A 186 -30.18 -9.22 12.82
C GLU A 186 -31.51 -8.43 12.74
N THR A 187 -31.87 -8.05 11.50
CA THR A 187 -33.22 -7.74 10.98
C THR A 187 -33.51 -6.27 10.73
N SER A 188 -33.26 -5.80 9.51
CA SER A 188 -34.35 -5.37 8.60
C SER A 188 -33.81 -4.94 7.23
N VAL A 189 -34.41 -5.51 6.20
CA VAL A 189 -34.29 -5.19 4.78
C VAL A 189 -35.24 -4.04 4.44
N GLU A 190 -34.81 -3.08 3.61
CA GLU A 190 -35.57 -2.33 2.58
C GLU A 190 -34.70 -1.11 2.22
N GLU A 191 -34.13 -0.97 1.02
CA GLU A 191 -34.65 -0.85 -0.35
C GLU A 191 -34.22 0.52 -0.90
N GLU A 192 -33.84 0.48 -2.18
CA GLU A 192 -33.35 1.54 -3.05
C GLU A 192 -34.10 2.88 -2.97
N GLU A 193 -33.39 4.01 -3.12
CA GLU A 193 -33.85 5.03 -4.07
C GLU A 193 -32.70 5.86 -4.65
N VAL A 194 -32.66 5.82 -5.99
CA VAL A 194 -31.80 6.56 -6.91
C VAL A 194 -32.28 8.00 -7.03
N ALA A 195 -31.38 8.99 -6.96
CA ALA A 195 -31.64 10.31 -7.55
C ALA A 195 -30.34 11.09 -7.84
N GLU A 196 -29.90 10.99 -9.11
CA GLU A 196 -29.13 12.00 -9.82
C GLU A 196 -29.93 13.33 -9.91
N PRO A 197 -29.27 14.50 -9.99
CA PRO A 197 -29.17 15.10 -11.33
C PRO A 197 -27.91 15.97 -11.57
N GLU A 198 -27.34 15.85 -12.77
CA GLU A 198 -26.56 16.92 -13.43
C GLU A 198 -27.47 18.16 -13.70
N PRO A 199 -26.92 19.39 -13.92
CA PRO A 199 -26.54 19.75 -15.30
C PRO A 199 -25.37 20.75 -15.45
N ASN A 200 -24.53 20.45 -16.45
CA ASN A 200 -24.26 21.23 -17.66
C ASN A 200 -23.68 22.68 -17.63
N ILE A 201 -22.44 22.76 -18.16
CA ILE A 201 -21.86 23.74 -19.09
C ILE A 201 -21.69 25.21 -18.67
N GLN A 202 -20.43 25.66 -18.69
CA GLN A 202 -19.99 26.78 -19.55
C GLN A 202 -18.48 26.76 -19.81
N THR A 203 -18.13 26.43 -21.06
CA THR A 203 -16.88 26.76 -21.76
C THR A 203 -16.81 28.25 -22.08
N GLU A 204 -15.63 28.88 -21.96
CA GLU A 204 -14.89 29.63 -23.01
C GLU A 204 -13.78 30.53 -22.43
N PRO A 205 -12.79 31.01 -23.23
CA PRO A 205 -11.36 30.81 -22.93
C PRO A 205 -10.50 32.10 -22.88
N ILE A 206 -9.16 31.89 -22.92
CA ILE A 206 -8.02 32.75 -23.32
C ILE A 206 -7.63 33.93 -22.38
N PRO A 207 -6.34 34.37 -22.29
CA PRO A 207 -5.18 34.00 -23.12
C PRO A 207 -3.84 33.70 -22.42
N MET A 208 -2.99 32.97 -23.15
CA MET A 208 -1.55 32.90 -22.96
C MET A 208 -0.95 34.31 -23.17
N THR A 209 -0.05 34.72 -22.28
CA THR A 209 0.86 35.84 -22.56
C THR A 209 2.28 35.31 -22.49
N GLU A 210 2.92 35.35 -23.65
CA GLU A 210 4.31 35.09 -23.94
C GLU A 210 5.20 36.19 -23.31
N GLU A 211 6.48 35.88 -23.14
CA GLU A 211 7.61 36.83 -23.13
C GLU A 211 8.14 37.37 -21.77
N ASN A 212 9.10 36.65 -21.18
CA ASN A 212 10.36 37.25 -20.75
C ASN A 212 11.48 36.21 -20.53
N LEU A 213 12.32 36.02 -21.56
CA LEU A 213 13.68 35.47 -21.42
C LEU A 213 14.66 36.63 -21.26
N PRO A 214 15.73 36.46 -20.45
CA PRO A 214 17.08 36.45 -21.05
C PRO A 214 18.08 35.54 -20.28
N PRO A 215 19.31 35.27 -20.80
CA PRO A 215 19.73 35.07 -22.18
C PRO A 215 20.33 33.65 -22.40
N VAL A 216 20.28 33.26 -23.68
CA VAL A 216 20.87 32.10 -24.37
C VAL A 216 22.13 31.50 -23.72
N THR A 217 21.99 30.28 -23.18
CA THR A 217 23.00 29.23 -23.39
C THR A 217 22.37 28.27 -24.38
N THR A 218 22.99 28.10 -25.54
CA THR A 218 22.49 27.30 -26.66
C THR A 218 21.92 25.95 -26.21
N PRO A 219 20.61 25.69 -26.33
CA PRO A 219 20.11 24.33 -26.20
C PRO A 219 20.56 23.58 -27.45
N GLN A 220 21.41 22.57 -27.27
CA GLN A 220 21.45 21.48 -28.25
C GLN A 220 20.02 20.94 -28.39
N PRO A 221 19.57 20.56 -29.59
CA PRO A 221 18.24 20.00 -29.76
C PRO A 221 18.13 18.79 -28.84
N GLU A 222 17.30 18.87 -27.80
CA GLU A 222 17.04 17.74 -26.90
C GLU A 222 16.68 16.55 -27.79
N SER A 223 17.55 15.55 -27.79
CA SER A 223 17.26 14.36 -28.56
C SER A 223 16.00 13.73 -27.94
N PRO A 224 15.06 13.16 -28.72
CA PRO A 224 13.88 12.49 -28.18
C PRO A 224 14.21 11.49 -27.05
N LEU A 225 15.42 10.96 -27.10
CA LEU A 225 15.99 10.01 -26.14
C LEU A 225 16.41 10.65 -24.80
N GLU A 226 16.74 11.94 -24.80
CA GLU A 226 17.03 12.73 -23.61
C GLU A 226 15.75 12.96 -22.78
N SER A 227 14.64 13.26 -23.46
CA SER A 227 13.31 13.33 -22.84
C SER A 227 12.87 11.96 -22.29
N GLU A 228 13.08 10.88 -23.04
CA GLU A 228 12.78 9.52 -22.57
C GLU A 228 13.59 9.18 -21.30
N MET A 229 14.88 9.53 -21.27
CA MET A 229 15.73 9.29 -20.11
C MET A 229 15.30 10.10 -18.89
N ARG A 230 14.99 11.39 -19.05
CA ARG A 230 14.43 12.22 -17.95
C ARG A 230 13.12 11.61 -17.44
N GLN A 231 12.23 11.22 -18.34
CA GLN A 231 10.95 10.63 -17.97
C GLN A 231 11.12 9.32 -17.21
N VAL A 232 12.06 8.46 -17.64
CA VAL A 232 12.35 7.19 -16.95
C VAL A 232 12.97 7.45 -15.59
N ILE A 233 13.91 8.39 -15.46
CA ILE A 233 14.46 8.78 -14.15
C ILE A 233 13.35 9.33 -13.26
N SER A 234 12.54 10.28 -13.73
CA SER A 234 11.43 10.84 -12.96
C SER A 234 10.41 9.78 -12.56
N LEU A 235 10.12 8.79 -13.41
CA LEU A 235 9.23 7.68 -13.10
C LEU A 235 9.83 6.73 -12.05
N LEU A 236 11.13 6.46 -12.12
CA LEU A 236 11.80 5.58 -11.15
C LEU A 236 12.01 6.28 -9.80
N VAL A 237 12.32 7.58 -9.80
CA VAL A 237 12.35 8.43 -8.60
C VAL A 237 10.96 8.56 -7.98
N ALA A 238 9.91 8.80 -8.79
CA ALA A 238 8.52 8.79 -8.33
C ALA A 238 8.07 7.40 -7.85
N GLY A 239 8.69 6.33 -8.36
CA GLY A 239 8.56 4.97 -7.88
C GLY A 239 9.34 4.66 -6.59
N GLY A 240 9.99 5.66 -6.00
CA GLY A 240 10.71 5.54 -4.72
C GLY A 240 12.05 4.82 -4.81
N GLN A 241 12.63 4.67 -6.01
CA GLN A 241 13.98 4.12 -6.17
C GLN A 241 15.04 5.19 -5.85
N GLU A 242 16.00 4.83 -5.00
CA GLU A 242 17.15 5.71 -4.71
C GLU A 242 18.04 5.82 -5.96
N MET A 243 18.72 6.96 -6.13
CA MET A 243 19.57 7.23 -7.29
C MET A 243 20.66 6.17 -7.52
N GLY A 244 21.08 5.45 -6.47
CA GLY A 244 21.97 4.29 -6.58
C GLY A 244 21.33 3.08 -7.27
N ASP A 245 20.07 2.80 -6.96
CA ASP A 245 19.32 1.65 -7.47
C ASP A 245 18.75 1.90 -8.87
N ILE A 246 18.48 3.17 -9.22
CA ILE A 246 18.02 3.56 -10.56
C ILE A 246 19.02 3.14 -11.64
N MET A 247 20.32 3.21 -11.34
CA MET A 247 21.37 2.83 -12.30
C MET A 247 21.40 1.33 -12.60
N GLU A 248 20.91 0.51 -11.67
CA GLU A 248 20.82 -0.94 -11.83
C GLU A 248 19.43 -1.39 -12.32
N HIS A 249 18.48 -0.45 -12.45
CA HIS A 249 17.12 -0.75 -12.85
C HIS A 249 17.04 -1.10 -14.34
N PRO A 250 16.40 -2.22 -14.73
CA PRO A 250 16.36 -2.69 -16.12
C PRO A 250 15.85 -1.64 -17.13
N GLN A 251 14.85 -0.84 -16.73
CA GLN A 251 14.30 0.22 -17.59
C GLN A 251 15.27 1.38 -17.81
N PHE A 252 16.09 1.70 -16.80
CA PHE A 252 17.14 2.71 -16.94
C PHE A 252 18.29 2.19 -17.78
N ILE A 253 18.70 0.93 -17.59
CA ILE A 253 19.76 0.29 -18.39
C ILE A 253 19.40 0.30 -19.88
N GLU A 254 18.20 -0.13 -20.26
CA GLU A 254 17.77 -0.15 -21.68
C GLU A 254 17.75 1.24 -22.33
N VAL A 255 17.38 2.28 -21.58
CA VAL A 255 17.34 3.66 -22.08
C VAL A 255 18.75 4.28 -22.10
N SER A 256 19.56 3.99 -21.10
CA SER A 256 20.95 4.42 -21.00
C SER A 256 21.83 3.82 -22.11
N GLU A 257 21.63 2.55 -22.46
CA GLU A 257 22.35 1.90 -23.57
C GLU A 257 21.98 2.54 -24.91
N ARG A 258 20.69 2.85 -25.13
CA ARG A 258 20.24 3.57 -26.32
C ARG A 258 20.80 5.00 -26.36
N ALA A 259 20.80 5.70 -25.24
CA ALA A 259 21.32 7.07 -25.11
C ALA A 259 22.84 7.14 -25.33
N ALA A 260 23.59 6.22 -24.73
CA ALA A 260 25.03 6.10 -24.92
C ALA A 260 25.39 5.76 -26.38
N ALA A 261 24.61 4.89 -27.04
CA ALA A 261 24.79 4.56 -28.45
C ALA A 261 24.51 5.76 -29.39
N ALA A 262 23.65 6.69 -28.97
CA ALA A 262 23.39 7.95 -29.65
C ALA A 262 24.43 9.05 -29.34
N GLY A 263 25.43 8.77 -28.49
CA GLY A 263 26.48 9.69 -28.10
C GLY A 263 26.08 10.70 -27.02
N VAL A 264 24.99 10.44 -26.29
CA VAL A 264 24.51 11.29 -25.18
C VAL A 264 25.30 10.96 -23.91
N ASP A 265 25.73 11.99 -23.19
CA ASP A 265 26.43 11.85 -21.90
C ASP A 265 25.44 11.53 -20.77
N VAL A 266 25.13 10.24 -20.64
CA VAL A 266 24.20 9.68 -19.65
C VAL A 266 24.63 10.05 -18.22
N TRP A 267 25.92 9.99 -17.91
CA TRP A 267 26.42 10.26 -16.55
C TRP A 267 26.34 11.74 -16.20
N GLY A 268 26.78 12.63 -17.09
CA GLY A 268 26.68 14.08 -16.85
C GLY A 268 25.23 14.55 -16.74
N MET A 269 24.32 13.92 -17.48
CA MET A 269 22.89 14.21 -17.42
C MET A 269 22.22 13.68 -16.16
N PHE A 270 22.55 12.45 -15.74
CA PHE A 270 22.06 11.87 -14.49
C PHE A 270 22.48 12.71 -13.27
N VAL A 271 23.74 13.17 -13.23
CA VAL A 271 24.25 14.04 -12.16
C VAL A 271 23.49 15.37 -12.12
N ARG A 272 23.31 16.04 -13.27
CA ARG A 272 22.54 17.30 -13.31
C ARG A 272 21.10 17.13 -12.83
N ILE A 273 20.44 16.03 -13.21
CA ILE A 273 19.07 15.74 -12.79
C ILE A 273 19.01 15.43 -11.29
N SER A 274 20.02 14.73 -10.75
CA SER A 274 20.11 14.46 -9.30
C SER A 274 20.43 15.69 -8.45
N GLU A 275 21.01 16.75 -9.04
CA GLU A 275 21.25 18.03 -8.38
C GLU A 275 20.05 18.99 -8.49
N GLU A 276 19.15 18.78 -9.46
CA GLU A 276 17.92 19.56 -9.67
C GLU A 276 16.67 18.96 -8.99
N SER A 277 16.74 17.72 -8.50
CA SER A 277 15.64 17.02 -7.78
C SER A 277 15.82 17.10 -6.27
#